data_AF-A0A9W9VK56-F1
#
_entry.id   AF-A0A9W9VK56-F1
#
_cell.length_a   1.000
_cell.length_b   1.000
_cell.length_c   1.000
_cell.angle_alpha   90.00
_cell.angle_beta   90.00
_cell.angle_gamma   90.00
#
_symmetry.space_group_name_H-M   'P 1'
#
loop_
_entity.id
_entity.type
_entity.pdbx_description
1 polymer ?
#
loop_
_entity_poly.entity_id
_entity_poly.type
_entity_poly.pdbx_seq_one_letter_code
_entity_poly.pdbx_strand_id
1 'polypeptide(L)'
;MHSKKVLIILSDAHSFPLKRTSGQDAGKVVDQPSGVFLQELAKPLNKILSAGHEVTFASPKGHEPGLDPSSESLIANAGNFYERQRGNNLIDRMKRENGFNSPRPFSTISNNELTTFAAVFIPGGHAPLQDLGGDAELGRILRYFHEENKPTAVICHGPYALLSTKKAGDGSFVYDGYKITSWSDAEENLMETLWGGEVEKVESTLRKEGAIMVEGVREKTGGTTLHRELVSAGNPLAANALGDRFPRGMGPPDGPGSISLKQEGLDNGDTMNPFVNDPGKSKKGEGETDSVKVKGTVRTDRPQV
;
A
#
# COMPACT_ATOMS: atom_id res chain seq x y z
N MET A 1 20.85 -16.42 0.91
CA MET A 1 20.48 -15.48 2.00
C MET A 1 19.96 -16.30 3.17
N HIS A 2 20.22 -15.91 4.42
CA HIS A 2 19.61 -16.58 5.57
C HIS A 2 18.11 -16.25 5.62
N SER A 3 17.26 -17.25 5.88
CA SER A 3 15.83 -17.05 6.13
C SER A 3 15.66 -16.06 7.28
N LYS A 4 14.70 -15.14 7.15
CA LYS A 4 14.34 -14.16 8.16
C LYS A 4 12.85 -14.30 8.45
N LYS A 5 12.43 -14.01 9.69
CA LYS A 5 11.01 -14.03 10.09
C LYS A 5 10.41 -12.64 9.97
N VAL A 6 9.26 -12.53 9.33
CA VAL A 6 8.45 -11.30 9.25
C VAL A 6 7.17 -11.49 10.04
N LEU A 7 6.90 -10.55 10.93
CA LEU A 7 5.62 -10.49 11.65
C LEU A 7 4.61 -9.73 10.78
N ILE A 8 3.47 -10.35 10.48
CA ILE A 8 2.39 -9.70 9.71
C ILE A 8 1.22 -9.45 10.66
N ILE A 9 0.88 -8.19 10.84
CA ILE A 9 -0.19 -7.73 11.72
C ILE A 9 -1.49 -7.65 10.94
N LEU A 10 -2.53 -8.30 11.42
CA LEU A 10 -3.86 -8.33 10.82
C LEU A 10 -4.89 -7.79 11.83
N SER A 11 -5.96 -7.21 11.32
CA SER A 11 -7.14 -6.85 12.12
C SER A 11 -8.01 -8.09 12.37
N ASP A 12 -8.63 -8.18 13.56
CA ASP A 12 -9.71 -9.14 13.84
C ASP A 12 -11.07 -8.61 13.38
N ALA A 13 -11.16 -7.33 13.00
CA ALA A 13 -12.41 -6.71 12.63
C ALA A 13 -12.87 -7.14 11.23
N HIS A 14 -14.19 -7.29 11.08
CA HIS A 14 -14.89 -7.55 9.82
C HIS A 14 -15.71 -6.36 9.34
N SER A 15 -15.56 -5.22 10.02
CA SER A 15 -16.24 -3.98 9.73
C SER A 15 -15.49 -2.78 10.31
N PHE A 16 -15.85 -1.59 9.86
CA PHE A 16 -15.44 -0.32 10.44
C PHE A 16 -16.66 0.57 10.70
N PRO A 17 -16.56 1.54 11.62
CA PRO A 17 -17.66 2.41 11.97
C PRO A 17 -17.82 3.51 10.90
N LEU A 18 -19.00 3.61 10.32
CA LEU A 18 -19.39 4.66 9.38
C LEU A 18 -20.49 5.51 10.01
N LYS A 19 -20.23 6.81 10.20
CA LYS A 19 -21.23 7.75 10.71
C LYS A 19 -22.07 8.28 9.55
N ARG A 20 -23.31 7.83 9.42
CA ARG A 20 -24.20 8.25 8.31
C ARG A 20 -24.48 9.74 8.36
N THR A 21 -24.34 10.41 7.22
CA THR A 21 -24.64 11.84 7.05
C THR A 21 -25.93 12.09 6.27
N SER A 22 -26.50 11.05 5.67
CA SER A 22 -27.73 11.12 4.88
C SER A 22 -28.57 9.83 5.01
N GLY A 23 -29.80 9.86 4.50
CA GLY A 23 -30.73 8.73 4.53
C GLY A 23 -31.43 8.53 5.88
N GLN A 24 -32.13 7.40 6.03
CA GLN A 24 -32.95 7.10 7.23
C GLN A 24 -32.12 6.92 8.51
N ASP A 25 -30.83 6.64 8.38
CA ASP A 25 -29.91 6.43 9.50
C ASP A 25 -28.98 7.62 9.77
N ALA A 26 -29.26 8.80 9.19
CA ALA A 26 -28.45 10.00 9.41
C ALA A 26 -28.23 10.28 10.91
N GLY A 27 -26.96 10.53 11.28
CA GLY A 27 -26.51 10.73 12.65
C GLY A 27 -26.15 9.45 13.42
N LYS A 28 -26.49 8.27 12.91
CA LYS A 28 -26.11 6.98 13.52
C LYS A 28 -24.75 6.50 13.01
N VAL A 29 -24.04 5.78 13.87
CA VAL A 29 -22.87 4.97 13.47
C VAL A 29 -23.38 3.58 13.10
N VAL A 30 -23.01 3.10 11.92
CA VAL A 30 -23.31 1.76 11.43
C VAL A 30 -22.02 1.03 11.08
N ASP A 31 -22.04 -0.29 11.19
CA ASP A 31 -20.90 -1.12 10.79
C ASP A 31 -20.92 -1.34 9.27
N GLN A 32 -19.88 -0.85 8.60
CA GLN A 32 -19.66 -1.08 7.17
C GLN A 32 -18.71 -2.28 7.01
N PRO A 33 -19.07 -3.33 6.25
CA PRO A 33 -18.22 -4.51 6.05
C PRO A 33 -16.84 -4.17 5.49
N SER A 34 -15.80 -4.77 6.06
CA SER A 34 -14.40 -4.63 5.63
C SER A 34 -13.55 -5.79 6.14
N GLY A 35 -12.23 -5.71 5.92
CA GLY A 35 -11.25 -6.69 6.32
C GLY A 35 -9.89 -6.29 5.77
N VAL A 36 -9.03 -7.29 5.58
CA VAL A 36 -7.75 -7.12 4.90
C VAL A 36 -7.99 -6.92 3.41
N PHE A 37 -7.44 -5.85 2.82
CA PHE A 37 -7.53 -5.66 1.38
C PHE A 37 -6.64 -6.69 0.65
N LEU A 38 -7.25 -7.57 -0.15
CA LEU A 38 -6.60 -8.76 -0.71
C LEU A 38 -5.23 -8.49 -1.34
N GLN A 39 -5.16 -7.51 -2.25
CA GLN A 39 -3.93 -7.22 -2.99
C GLN A 39 -2.88 -6.48 -2.16
N GLU A 40 -3.29 -5.76 -1.13
CA GLU A 40 -2.36 -5.09 -0.21
C GLU A 40 -1.62 -6.09 0.66
N LEU A 41 -2.24 -7.22 1.00
CA LEU A 41 -1.54 -8.34 1.64
C LEU A 41 -0.82 -9.20 0.60
N ALA A 42 -1.52 -9.68 -0.42
CA ALA A 42 -1.02 -10.74 -1.30
C ALA A 42 0.23 -10.34 -2.08
N LYS A 43 0.31 -9.09 -2.57
CA LYS A 43 1.47 -8.64 -3.38
C LYS A 43 2.75 -8.55 -2.54
N PRO A 44 2.79 -7.81 -1.40
CA PRO A 44 3.94 -7.83 -0.50
C PRO A 44 4.27 -9.21 0.05
N LEU A 45 3.25 -9.98 0.48
CA LEU A 45 3.45 -11.33 1.01
C LEU A 45 4.12 -12.25 -0.01
N ASN A 46 3.68 -12.23 -1.26
CA ASN A 46 4.30 -13.02 -2.31
C ASN A 46 5.79 -12.67 -2.49
N LYS A 47 6.15 -11.38 -2.39
CA LYS A 47 7.54 -10.91 -2.51
C LYS A 47 8.39 -11.33 -1.29
N ILE A 48 7.83 -11.24 -0.08
CA ILE A 48 8.48 -11.72 1.16
C ILE A 48 8.78 -13.21 1.05
N LEU A 49 7.80 -14.03 0.67
CA LEU A 49 7.97 -15.48 0.53
C LEU A 49 8.92 -15.84 -0.62
N SER A 50 8.85 -15.13 -1.75
CA SER A 50 9.76 -15.36 -2.90
C SER A 50 11.22 -15.01 -2.58
N ALA A 51 11.45 -14.12 -1.62
CA ALA A 51 12.79 -13.82 -1.09
C ALA A 51 13.31 -14.88 -0.09
N GLY A 52 12.51 -15.92 0.21
CA GLY A 52 12.88 -17.00 1.11
C GLY A 52 12.71 -16.66 2.59
N HIS A 53 11.86 -15.68 2.92
CA HIS A 53 11.55 -15.32 4.29
C HIS A 53 10.32 -16.06 4.82
N GLU A 54 10.31 -16.33 6.12
CA GLU A 54 9.19 -16.91 6.85
C GLU A 54 8.25 -15.82 7.35
N VAL A 55 6.97 -16.15 7.49
CA VAL A 55 5.95 -15.23 8.00
C VAL A 55 5.22 -15.82 9.21
N THR A 56 4.88 -14.95 10.16
CA THR A 56 3.97 -15.25 11.26
C THR A 56 2.86 -14.23 11.23
N PHE A 57 1.61 -14.69 11.19
CA PHE A 57 0.45 -13.80 11.30
C PHE A 57 0.09 -13.58 12.76
N ALA A 58 -0.26 -12.34 13.10
CA ALA A 58 -0.72 -11.97 14.42
C ALA A 58 -1.87 -10.96 14.33
N SER A 59 -2.77 -11.00 15.31
CA SER A 59 -3.91 -10.08 15.42
C SER A 59 -4.22 -9.81 16.90
N PRO A 60 -5.12 -8.86 17.25
CA PRO A 60 -5.39 -8.54 18.66
C PRO A 60 -5.73 -9.75 19.53
N LYS A 61 -6.63 -10.61 19.07
CA LYS A 61 -7.19 -11.76 19.80
C LYS A 61 -6.95 -13.09 19.11
N GLY A 62 -6.35 -13.10 17.92
CA GLY A 62 -6.07 -14.31 17.16
C GLY A 62 -7.28 -14.88 16.40
N HIS A 63 -8.28 -14.06 16.09
CA HIS A 63 -9.44 -14.48 15.31
C HIS A 63 -9.10 -14.59 13.82
N GLU A 64 -9.88 -15.37 13.07
CA GLU A 64 -9.70 -15.47 11.61
C GLU A 64 -9.91 -14.09 10.95
N PRO A 65 -8.91 -13.54 10.24
CA PRO A 65 -9.05 -12.27 9.55
C PRO A 65 -10.05 -12.38 8.39
N GLY A 66 -10.92 -11.38 8.25
CA GLY A 66 -11.78 -11.24 7.07
C GLY A 66 -11.03 -10.64 5.88
N LEU A 67 -11.44 -10.99 4.66
CA LEU A 67 -11.06 -10.22 3.47
C LEU A 67 -12.04 -9.07 3.26
N ASP A 68 -11.53 -7.92 2.84
CA ASP A 68 -12.39 -6.79 2.50
C ASP A 68 -13.24 -7.11 1.25
N PRO A 69 -14.58 -7.07 1.32
CA PRO A 69 -15.43 -7.38 0.17
C PRO A 69 -15.18 -6.50 -1.05
N SER A 70 -14.77 -5.24 -0.85
CA SER A 70 -14.48 -4.31 -1.95
C SER A 70 -13.24 -4.75 -2.75
N SER A 71 -12.27 -5.38 -2.08
CA SER A 71 -11.03 -5.86 -2.68
C SER A 71 -11.24 -7.07 -3.60
N GLU A 72 -12.37 -7.76 -3.48
CA GLU A 72 -12.76 -8.86 -4.35
C GLU A 72 -13.46 -8.41 -5.63
N SER A 73 -13.87 -7.15 -5.72
CA SER A 73 -14.55 -6.65 -6.91
C SER A 73 -13.63 -6.67 -8.14
N LEU A 74 -14.22 -6.86 -9.32
CA LEU A 74 -13.49 -6.71 -10.58
C LEU A 74 -12.93 -5.30 -10.74
N ILE A 75 -13.63 -4.29 -10.22
CA ILE A 75 -13.19 -2.89 -10.26
C ILE A 75 -11.90 -2.70 -9.45
N ALA A 76 -11.84 -3.25 -8.24
CA ALA A 76 -10.65 -3.18 -7.38
C ALA A 76 -9.41 -3.87 -7.99
N ASN A 77 -9.61 -4.84 -8.88
CA ASN A 77 -8.53 -5.52 -9.60
C ASN A 77 -8.36 -5.01 -11.04
N ALA A 78 -8.99 -3.89 -11.42
CA ALA A 78 -8.98 -3.35 -12.79
C ALA A 78 -9.35 -4.39 -13.88
N GLY A 79 -10.27 -5.31 -13.56
CA GLY A 79 -10.69 -6.41 -14.43
C GLY A 79 -9.72 -7.60 -14.46
N ASN A 80 -8.62 -7.56 -13.71
CA ASN A 80 -7.61 -8.61 -13.70
C ASN A 80 -8.03 -9.79 -12.80
N PHE A 81 -8.85 -10.68 -13.39
CA PHE A 81 -9.31 -11.91 -12.75
C PHE A 81 -8.15 -12.79 -12.26
N TYR A 82 -7.06 -12.88 -13.02
CA TYR A 82 -5.91 -13.70 -12.67
C TYR A 82 -5.16 -13.19 -11.45
N GLU A 83 -5.01 -11.86 -11.29
CA GLU A 83 -4.42 -11.29 -10.07
C GLU A 83 -5.27 -11.57 -8.84
N ARG A 84 -6.60 -11.44 -8.95
CA ARG A 84 -7.51 -11.81 -7.86
C ARG A 84 -7.38 -13.28 -7.50
N GLN A 85 -7.42 -14.17 -8.49
CA GLN A 85 -7.27 -15.62 -8.28
C GLN A 85 -5.94 -15.96 -7.61
N ARG A 86 -4.83 -15.34 -8.05
CA ARG A 86 -3.51 -15.53 -7.45
C ARG A 86 -3.48 -15.08 -5.98
N GLY A 87 -4.11 -13.94 -5.67
CA GLY A 87 -4.26 -13.46 -4.31
C GLY A 87 -5.00 -14.47 -3.44
N ASN A 88 -6.17 -14.92 -3.88
CA ASN A 88 -6.98 -15.90 -3.13
C ASN A 88 -6.25 -17.23 -2.93
N ASN A 89 -5.62 -17.75 -3.98
CA ASN A 89 -4.83 -18.99 -3.90
C ASN A 89 -3.67 -18.86 -2.89
N LEU A 90 -3.05 -17.67 -2.80
CA LEU A 90 -2.01 -17.41 -1.82
C LEU A 90 -2.59 -17.39 -0.40
N ILE A 91 -3.73 -16.74 -0.16
CA ILE A 91 -4.39 -16.77 1.16
C ILE A 91 -4.76 -18.20 1.55
N ASP A 92 -5.33 -18.99 0.65
CA ASP A 92 -5.65 -20.40 0.90
C ASP A 92 -4.40 -21.21 1.25
N ARG A 93 -3.28 -20.93 0.61
CA ARG A 93 -1.99 -21.53 0.98
C ARG A 93 -1.57 -21.12 2.39
N MET A 94 -1.66 -19.85 2.74
CA MET A 94 -1.31 -19.35 4.08
C MET A 94 -2.21 -19.88 5.19
N LYS A 95 -3.49 -20.18 4.91
CA LYS A 95 -4.37 -20.88 5.85
C LYS A 95 -3.83 -22.28 6.16
N ARG A 96 -3.33 -23.01 5.15
CA ARG A 96 -2.79 -24.36 5.33
C ARG A 96 -1.39 -24.40 5.94
N GLU A 97 -0.53 -23.45 5.57
CA GLU A 97 0.91 -23.54 5.83
C GLU A 97 1.39 -22.62 6.98
N ASN A 98 0.69 -21.51 7.24
CA ASN A 98 1.20 -20.44 8.10
C ASN A 98 0.19 -19.94 9.15
N GLY A 99 -0.97 -20.58 9.28
CA GLY A 99 -1.97 -20.26 10.30
C GLY A 99 -2.69 -18.93 10.05
N PHE A 100 -2.92 -18.54 8.79
CA PHE A 100 -3.67 -17.30 8.49
C PHE A 100 -5.06 -17.28 9.13
N ASN A 101 -5.74 -18.42 9.24
CA ASN A 101 -7.07 -18.54 9.85
C ASN A 101 -7.04 -18.61 11.39
N SER A 102 -5.87 -18.67 12.01
CA SER A 102 -5.68 -18.62 13.46
C SER A 102 -4.38 -17.87 13.76
N PRO A 103 -4.36 -16.56 13.48
CA PRO A 103 -3.19 -15.73 13.76
C PRO A 103 -2.92 -15.72 15.26
N ARG A 104 -1.68 -15.41 15.64
CA ARG A 104 -1.31 -15.36 17.05
C ARG A 104 -1.90 -14.11 17.72
N PRO A 105 -2.55 -14.23 18.88
CA PRO A 105 -2.93 -13.06 19.66
C PRO A 105 -1.69 -12.26 20.05
N PHE A 106 -1.72 -10.93 19.96
CA PHE A 106 -0.57 -10.07 20.28
C PHE A 106 -0.01 -10.32 21.69
N SER A 107 -0.89 -10.58 22.66
CA SER A 107 -0.54 -10.88 24.05
C SER A 107 0.32 -12.14 24.23
N THR A 108 0.35 -13.03 23.23
CA THR A 108 1.18 -14.25 23.25
C THR A 108 2.60 -14.03 22.72
N ILE A 109 2.91 -12.84 22.18
CA ILE A 109 4.20 -12.53 21.55
C ILE A 109 5.06 -11.72 22.54
N SER A 110 5.98 -12.38 23.22
CA SER A 110 6.86 -11.75 24.21
C SER A 110 7.92 -10.83 23.57
N ASN A 111 8.48 -9.87 24.33
CA ASN A 111 9.60 -9.05 23.85
C ASN A 111 10.82 -9.89 23.45
N ASN A 112 11.11 -10.99 24.18
CA ASN A 112 12.19 -11.89 23.81
C ASN A 112 11.95 -12.55 22.46
N GLU A 113 10.70 -12.92 22.17
CA GLU A 113 10.33 -13.46 20.86
C GLU A 113 10.43 -12.41 19.75
N LEU A 114 10.10 -11.14 20.05
CA LEU A 114 10.23 -10.04 19.08
C LEU A 114 11.65 -9.89 18.51
N THR A 115 12.68 -10.31 19.26
CA THR A 115 14.08 -10.34 18.79
C THR A 115 14.27 -11.21 17.55
N THR A 116 13.45 -12.26 17.40
CA THR A 116 13.54 -13.23 16.31
C THR A 116 12.93 -12.74 15.00
N PHE A 117 12.09 -11.71 15.05
CA PHE A 117 11.52 -11.07 13.86
C PHE A 117 12.47 -10.02 13.32
N ALA A 118 12.69 -10.06 12.01
CA ALA A 118 13.52 -9.09 11.31
C ALA A 118 12.75 -7.83 10.94
N ALA A 119 11.43 -7.93 10.72
CA ALA A 119 10.59 -6.82 10.29
C ALA A 119 9.11 -7.07 10.63
N VAL A 120 8.32 -6.02 10.57
CA VAL A 120 6.86 -6.06 10.74
C VAL A 120 6.16 -5.45 9.51
N PHE A 121 5.06 -6.05 9.09
CA PHE A 121 4.24 -5.58 7.98
C PHE A 121 2.76 -5.51 8.38
N ILE A 122 2.09 -4.40 8.06
CA ILE A 122 0.67 -4.16 8.32
C ILE A 122 -0.01 -3.81 6.98
N PRO A 123 -0.82 -4.71 6.38
CA PRO A 123 -1.67 -4.38 5.24
C PRO A 123 -2.82 -3.45 5.66
N GLY A 124 -3.48 -2.81 4.69
CA GLY A 124 -4.68 -2.02 4.91
C GLY A 124 -5.96 -2.77 4.55
N GLY A 125 -6.89 -2.08 3.88
CA GLY A 125 -8.34 -2.24 4.08
C GLY A 125 -8.80 -1.38 5.26
N HIS A 126 -10.09 -1.09 5.40
CA HIS A 126 -10.57 -0.16 6.44
C HIS A 126 -10.62 -0.75 7.86
N ALA A 127 -10.52 -2.08 8.01
CA ALA A 127 -10.56 -2.77 9.30
C ALA A 127 -9.57 -2.27 10.39
N PRO A 128 -8.32 -1.83 10.09
CA PRO A 128 -7.40 -1.22 11.06
C PRO A 128 -8.00 -0.06 11.87
N LEU A 129 -8.98 0.67 11.31
CA LEU A 129 -9.67 1.76 12.00
C LEU A 129 -10.42 1.27 13.25
N GLN A 130 -10.85 0.01 13.26
CA GLN A 130 -11.68 -0.56 14.31
C GLN A 130 -10.89 -1.02 15.54
N ASP A 131 -9.76 -1.70 15.34
CA ASP A 131 -9.09 -2.42 16.43
C ASP A 131 -7.58 -2.20 16.53
N LEU A 132 -6.87 -1.78 15.48
CA LEU A 132 -5.41 -1.68 15.52
C LEU A 132 -4.91 -0.39 16.18
N GLY A 133 -5.47 0.77 15.83
CA GLY A 133 -4.97 2.07 16.34
C GLY A 133 -5.12 2.26 17.86
N GLY A 134 -5.99 1.48 18.50
CA GLY A 134 -6.29 1.54 19.93
C GLY A 134 -5.66 0.42 20.77
N ASP A 135 -4.92 -0.51 20.18
CA ASP A 135 -4.45 -1.72 20.86
C ASP A 135 -3.11 -1.52 21.59
N ALA A 136 -3.07 -1.76 22.90
CA ALA A 136 -1.87 -1.55 23.70
C ALA A 136 -0.76 -2.59 23.46
N GLU A 137 -1.11 -3.83 23.13
CA GLU A 137 -0.13 -4.88 22.81
C GLU A 137 0.52 -4.62 21.46
N LEU A 138 -0.25 -4.18 20.47
CA LEU A 138 0.31 -3.69 19.20
C LEU A 138 1.21 -2.49 19.43
N GLY A 139 0.80 -1.56 20.31
CA GLY A 139 1.62 -0.44 20.72
C GLY A 139 2.99 -0.87 21.26
N ARG A 140 3.01 -1.85 22.17
CA ARG A 140 4.25 -2.44 22.70
C ARG A 140 5.10 -3.06 21.59
N ILE A 141 4.48 -3.83 20.68
CA ILE A 141 5.16 -4.47 19.55
C ILE A 141 5.82 -3.39 18.67
N LEU A 142 5.06 -2.39 18.21
CA LEU A 142 5.59 -1.38 17.29
C LEU A 142 6.65 -0.48 17.93
N ARG A 143 6.54 -0.19 19.23
CA ARG A 143 7.60 0.48 19.99
C ARG A 143 8.90 -0.33 19.98
N TYR A 144 8.83 -1.64 20.20
CA TYR A 144 10.01 -2.50 20.13
C TYR A 144 10.65 -2.49 18.75
N PHE A 145 9.85 -2.60 17.67
CA PHE A 145 10.38 -2.54 16.30
C PHE A 145 11.10 -1.21 16.02
N HIS A 146 10.54 -0.09 16.49
CA HIS A 146 11.16 1.21 16.35
C HIS A 146 12.45 1.35 17.17
N GLU A 147 12.44 0.98 18.46
CA GLU A 147 13.60 1.05 19.35
C GLU A 147 14.80 0.26 18.81
N GLU A 148 14.53 -0.89 18.19
CA GLU A 148 15.54 -1.77 17.58
C GLU A 148 15.88 -1.39 16.12
N ASN A 149 15.33 -0.28 15.59
CA ASN A 149 15.47 0.15 14.20
C ASN A 149 15.13 -0.97 13.19
N LYS A 150 14.16 -1.83 13.52
CA LYS A 150 13.71 -2.93 12.66
C LYS A 150 12.72 -2.40 11.62
N PRO A 151 12.85 -2.82 10.33
CA PRO A 151 11.95 -2.36 9.28
C PRO A 151 10.46 -2.56 9.61
N THR A 152 9.67 -1.52 9.40
CA THR A 152 8.21 -1.53 9.52
C THR A 152 7.61 -1.13 8.18
N ALA A 153 6.71 -1.94 7.62
CA ALA A 153 5.98 -1.63 6.39
C ALA A 153 4.48 -1.46 6.66
N VAL A 154 3.90 -0.41 6.10
CA VAL A 154 2.46 -0.08 6.21
C VAL A 154 1.90 0.37 4.86
N ILE A 155 0.62 0.11 4.61
CA ILE A 155 -0.06 0.53 3.36
C ILE A 155 -1.50 0.95 3.60
N CYS A 156 -1.99 1.95 2.85
CA CYS A 156 -3.39 2.36 2.82
C CYS A 156 -3.87 2.84 4.20
N HIS A 157 -4.77 2.12 4.87
CA HIS A 157 -5.17 2.39 6.26
C HIS A 157 -4.31 1.67 7.31
N GLY A 158 -3.43 0.76 6.91
CA GLY A 158 -2.44 0.14 7.79
C GLY A 158 -1.61 1.12 8.64
N PRO A 159 -1.22 2.32 8.15
CA PRO A 159 -0.59 3.37 8.96
C PRO A 159 -1.39 3.81 10.19
N TYR A 160 -2.72 3.59 10.22
CA TYR A 160 -3.54 3.88 11.40
C TYR A 160 -3.11 3.06 12.63
N ALA A 161 -2.57 1.85 12.41
CA ALA A 161 -2.00 1.01 13.45
C ALA A 161 -0.83 1.68 14.20
N LEU A 162 -0.13 2.64 13.59
CA LEU A 162 0.98 3.35 14.24
C LEU A 162 0.50 4.17 15.46
N LEU A 163 -0.78 4.57 15.50
CA LEU A 163 -1.36 5.26 16.65
C LEU A 163 -1.36 4.41 17.93
N SER A 164 -1.28 3.09 17.80
CA SER A 164 -1.19 2.15 18.92
C SER A 164 0.01 2.42 19.83
N THR A 165 1.10 3.03 19.33
CA THR A 165 2.28 3.33 20.17
C THR A 165 1.94 4.26 21.32
N LYS A 166 0.90 5.11 21.17
CA LYS A 166 0.38 5.98 22.22
C LYS A 166 -0.35 5.23 23.35
N LYS A 167 -0.66 3.95 23.14
CA LYS A 167 -1.36 3.09 24.10
C LYS A 167 -0.37 2.27 24.94
N ALA A 168 0.93 2.46 24.75
CA ALA A 168 1.99 1.74 25.44
C ALA A 168 3.16 2.68 25.82
N GLY A 169 4.03 2.20 26.70
CA GLY A 169 5.22 2.93 27.13
C GLY A 169 4.88 4.27 27.82
N ASP A 170 5.53 5.33 27.40
CA ASP A 170 5.32 6.71 27.89
C ASP A 170 4.09 7.41 27.29
N GLY A 171 3.33 6.73 26.42
CA GLY A 171 2.17 7.29 25.73
C GLY A 171 2.49 8.25 24.58
N SER A 172 3.77 8.39 24.21
CA SER A 172 4.18 9.21 23.07
C SER A 172 3.84 8.55 21.73
N PHE A 173 3.63 9.39 20.72
CA PHE A 173 3.56 8.93 19.33
C PHE A 173 4.99 8.79 18.80
N VAL A 174 5.43 7.55 18.63
CA VAL A 174 6.84 7.24 18.31
C VAL A 174 7.24 7.67 16.90
N TYR A 175 6.26 7.86 16.03
CA TYR A 175 6.46 8.31 14.65
C TYR A 175 6.25 9.82 14.48
N ASP A 176 6.33 10.61 15.56
CA ASP A 176 6.39 12.07 15.48
C ASP A 176 7.58 12.52 14.60
N GLY A 177 7.32 13.46 13.69
CA GLY A 177 8.29 13.92 12.69
C GLY A 177 8.64 12.90 11.59
N TYR A 178 8.00 11.72 11.53
CA TYR A 178 8.23 10.79 10.42
C TYR A 178 7.53 11.26 9.15
N LYS A 179 8.20 11.07 8.00
CA LYS A 179 7.55 11.22 6.69
C LYS A 179 6.74 9.97 6.37
N ILE A 180 5.42 10.11 6.25
CA ILE A 180 4.49 8.99 6.09
C ILE A 180 3.54 9.28 4.92
N THR A 181 3.23 8.25 4.13
CA THR A 181 2.07 8.26 3.22
C THR A 181 1.05 7.22 3.67
N SER A 182 -0.23 7.50 3.44
CA SER A 182 -1.36 6.64 3.77
C SER A 182 -2.46 6.82 2.73
N TRP A 183 -3.58 6.14 2.92
CA TRP A 183 -4.81 6.51 2.24
C TRP A 183 -5.11 7.98 2.52
N SER A 184 -5.35 8.76 1.48
CA SER A 184 -5.42 10.20 1.60
C SER A 184 -6.79 10.69 2.04
N ASP A 185 -6.84 11.86 2.68
CA ASP A 185 -8.10 12.49 3.06
C ASP A 185 -8.99 12.74 1.83
N ALA A 186 -8.39 13.02 0.66
CA ALA A 186 -9.10 13.22 -0.60
C ALA A 186 -9.73 11.92 -1.13
N GLU A 187 -9.01 10.80 -1.07
CA GLU A 187 -9.55 9.50 -1.43
C GLU A 187 -10.66 9.06 -0.46
N GLU A 188 -10.50 9.32 0.84
CA GLU A 188 -11.53 9.04 1.85
C GLU A 188 -12.80 9.88 1.63
N ASN A 189 -12.66 11.19 1.39
CA ASN A 189 -13.80 12.07 1.07
C ASN A 189 -14.63 11.56 -0.12
N LEU A 190 -13.98 10.97 -1.13
CA LEU A 190 -14.66 10.37 -2.26
C LEU A 190 -15.48 9.14 -1.83
N MET A 191 -14.91 8.27 -0.98
CA MET A 191 -15.63 7.11 -0.44
C MET A 191 -16.77 7.53 0.48
N GLU A 192 -16.56 8.51 1.35
CA GLU A 192 -17.58 9.12 2.21
C GLU A 192 -18.79 9.62 1.40
N THR A 193 -18.53 10.24 0.24
CA THR A 193 -19.58 10.71 -0.68
C THR A 193 -20.37 9.53 -1.28
N LEU A 194 -19.68 8.46 -1.68
CA LEU A 194 -20.32 7.26 -2.24
C LEU A 194 -21.14 6.49 -1.20
N TRP A 195 -20.68 6.48 0.05
CA TRP A 195 -21.35 5.78 1.14
C TRP A 195 -22.40 6.62 1.87
N GLY A 196 -22.37 7.95 1.72
CA GLY A 196 -23.26 8.85 2.47
C GLY A 196 -22.98 8.83 3.97
N GLY A 197 -21.70 8.83 4.36
CA GLY A 197 -21.28 8.84 5.75
C GLY A 197 -19.82 9.26 5.91
N GLU A 198 -19.42 9.57 7.14
CA GLU A 198 -18.06 9.97 7.52
C GLU A 198 -17.33 8.85 8.25
N VAL A 199 -16.02 8.77 8.06
CA VAL A 199 -15.12 7.86 8.78
C VAL A 199 -13.94 8.62 9.37
N GLU A 200 -13.23 7.99 10.28
CA GLU A 200 -11.96 8.55 10.75
C GLU A 200 -10.90 8.54 9.65
N LYS A 201 -10.23 9.69 9.46
CA LYS A 201 -9.29 9.92 8.37
C LYS A 201 -7.86 9.66 8.80
N VAL A 202 -7.23 8.65 8.21
CA VAL A 202 -5.88 8.21 8.57
C VAL A 202 -4.84 9.31 8.39
N GLU A 203 -4.84 9.98 7.23
CA GLU A 203 -3.86 11.04 6.92
C GLU A 203 -3.99 12.22 7.89
N SER A 204 -5.21 12.73 8.10
CA SER A 204 -5.47 13.81 9.06
C SER A 204 -5.16 13.41 10.52
N THR A 205 -5.54 12.21 10.96
CA THR A 205 -5.26 11.76 12.33
C THR A 205 -3.76 11.63 12.57
N LEU A 206 -2.99 11.03 11.65
CA LEU A 206 -1.53 10.93 11.80
C LEU A 206 -0.85 12.31 11.78
N ARG A 207 -1.29 13.23 10.90
CA ARG A 207 -0.78 14.61 10.86
C ARG A 207 -0.97 15.32 12.19
N LYS A 208 -2.13 15.15 12.82
CA LYS A 208 -2.45 15.75 14.13
C LYS A 208 -1.52 15.24 15.24
N GLU A 209 -1.05 14.01 15.13
CA GLU A 209 -0.12 13.40 16.08
C GLU A 209 1.36 13.72 15.80
N GLY A 210 1.65 14.48 14.73
CA GLY A 210 3.00 14.98 14.42
C GLY A 210 3.68 14.29 13.23
N ALA A 211 3.02 13.33 12.57
CA ALA A 211 3.54 12.79 11.32
C ALA A 211 3.59 13.87 10.22
N ILE A 212 4.67 13.87 9.44
CA ILE A 212 4.82 14.70 8.25
C ILE A 212 4.22 13.93 7.07
N MET A 213 2.94 14.21 6.77
CA MET A 213 2.26 13.53 5.68
C MET A 213 2.80 13.97 4.32
N VAL A 214 3.13 13.00 3.46
CA VAL A 214 3.67 13.26 2.13
C VAL A 214 2.58 13.81 1.21
N GLU A 215 2.87 14.92 0.54
CA GLU A 215 1.92 15.62 -0.35
C GLU A 215 2.11 15.29 -1.84
N GLY A 216 3.22 14.64 -2.21
CA GLY A 216 3.57 14.33 -3.60
C GLY A 216 2.57 13.37 -4.25
N VAL A 217 2.09 13.72 -5.45
CA VAL A 217 1.13 12.91 -6.21
C VAL A 217 1.68 11.50 -6.42
N ARG A 218 2.95 11.35 -6.81
CA ARG A 218 3.56 10.04 -7.08
C ARG A 218 3.51 9.11 -5.86
N GLU A 219 3.86 9.62 -4.69
CA GLU A 219 3.88 8.86 -3.44
C GLU A 219 2.45 8.52 -2.97
N LYS A 220 1.50 9.44 -3.19
CA LYS A 220 0.08 9.19 -2.94
C LYS A 220 -0.54 8.21 -3.95
N THR A 221 -0.11 8.22 -5.21
CA THR A 221 -0.70 7.43 -6.31
C THR A 221 0.24 6.32 -6.77
N GLY A 222 0.41 5.29 -5.94
CA GLY A 222 1.15 4.07 -6.30
C GLY A 222 2.64 4.04 -5.92
N GLY A 223 3.16 5.08 -5.28
CA GLY A 223 4.53 5.14 -4.77
C GLY A 223 4.71 4.64 -3.33
N THR A 224 5.96 4.66 -2.86
CA THR A 224 6.30 4.36 -1.46
C THR A 224 7.18 5.46 -0.86
N THR A 225 7.01 5.72 0.42
CA THR A 225 7.87 6.60 1.22
C THR A 225 8.73 5.75 2.14
N LEU A 226 10.03 6.05 2.21
CA LEU A 226 10.94 5.48 3.22
C LEU A 226 11.45 6.62 4.08
N HIS A 227 11.30 6.49 5.38
CA HIS A 227 11.90 7.38 6.34
C HIS A 227 12.43 6.55 7.50
N ARG A 228 13.77 6.49 7.62
CA ARG A 228 14.47 5.62 8.58
C ARG A 228 14.05 4.16 8.38
N GLU A 229 13.54 3.48 9.41
CA GLU A 229 13.07 2.10 9.37
C GLU A 229 11.64 1.93 8.82
N LEU A 230 10.88 3.02 8.66
CA LEU A 230 9.49 2.97 8.21
C LEU A 230 9.37 3.09 6.68
N VAL A 231 8.75 2.08 6.05
CA VAL A 231 8.28 2.12 4.67
C VAL A 231 6.76 2.25 4.68
N SER A 232 6.22 3.27 4.01
CA SER A 232 4.78 3.49 3.90
C SER A 232 4.33 3.62 2.45
N ALA A 233 3.09 3.23 2.18
CA ALA A 233 2.48 3.21 0.85
C ALA A 233 1.03 3.74 0.90
N GLY A 234 0.63 4.54 -0.09
CA GLY A 234 -0.63 5.29 -0.01
C GLY A 234 -1.90 4.47 -0.23
N ASN A 235 -1.90 3.52 -1.16
CA ASN A 235 -3.13 2.85 -1.61
C ASN A 235 -2.81 1.49 -2.28
N PRO A 236 -3.83 0.69 -2.67
CA PRO A 236 -3.61 -0.62 -3.28
C PRO A 236 -2.68 -0.63 -4.52
N LEU A 237 -2.62 0.47 -5.27
CA LEU A 237 -1.76 0.59 -6.45
C LEU A 237 -0.27 0.50 -6.08
N ALA A 238 0.09 0.88 -4.86
CA ALA A 238 1.46 0.83 -4.35
C ALA A 238 1.88 -0.54 -3.81
N ALA A 239 0.98 -1.53 -3.73
CA ALA A 239 1.27 -2.81 -3.09
C ALA A 239 2.45 -3.57 -3.72
N ASN A 240 2.60 -3.52 -5.04
CA ASN A 240 3.77 -4.10 -5.73
C ASN A 240 5.06 -3.35 -5.38
N ALA A 241 5.03 -2.02 -5.43
CA ALA A 241 6.20 -1.19 -5.12
C ALA A 241 6.64 -1.36 -3.66
N LEU A 242 5.70 -1.51 -2.74
CA LEU A 242 5.97 -1.84 -1.34
C LEU A 242 6.63 -3.21 -1.21
N GLY A 243 6.07 -4.23 -1.87
CA GLY A 243 6.61 -5.59 -1.90
C GLY A 243 8.00 -5.69 -2.51
N ASP A 244 8.37 -4.82 -3.45
CA ASP A 244 9.73 -4.77 -4.01
C ASP A 244 10.73 -4.07 -3.08
N ARG A 245 10.28 -3.06 -2.33
CA ARG A 245 11.14 -2.25 -1.46
C ARG A 245 11.37 -2.89 -0.11
N PHE A 246 10.33 -3.41 0.52
CA PHE A 246 10.36 -3.87 1.91
C PHE A 246 11.37 -5.02 2.15
N PRO A 247 11.42 -6.08 1.33
CA PRO A 247 12.42 -7.13 1.51
C PRO A 247 13.86 -6.67 1.35
N ARG A 248 14.13 -5.66 0.51
CA ARG A 248 15.48 -5.10 0.35
C ARG A 248 15.95 -4.37 1.60
N GLY A 249 15.04 -3.70 2.31
CA GLY A 249 15.31 -3.06 3.60
C GLY A 249 15.64 -4.04 4.72
N MET A 250 15.39 -5.35 4.53
CA MET A 250 15.79 -6.40 5.45
C MET A 250 17.22 -6.93 5.18
N GLY A 251 18.01 -6.33 4.29
CA GLY A 251 19.43 -6.68 4.11
C GLY A 251 20.30 -6.27 5.31
N PRO A 252 21.59 -6.69 5.39
CA PRO A 252 22.54 -6.02 6.29
C PRO A 252 22.58 -4.52 5.96
N PRO A 253 22.83 -3.63 6.94
CA PRO A 253 23.02 -2.22 6.64
C PRO A 253 24.18 -2.11 5.65
N ASP A 254 23.90 -1.60 4.46
CA ASP A 254 24.95 -1.21 3.53
C ASP A 254 25.88 -0.26 4.29
N GLY A 255 27.19 -0.53 4.27
CA GLY A 255 28.19 0.23 5.02
C GLY A 255 28.13 1.74 4.72
N PRO A 256 28.84 2.58 5.48
CA PRO A 256 28.78 4.04 5.35
C PRO A 256 29.37 4.46 3.99
N GLY A 257 28.52 4.50 2.97
CA GLY A 257 28.89 4.67 1.57
C GLY A 257 27.65 4.81 0.71
N SER A 258 27.08 6.02 0.73
CA SER A 258 26.23 6.60 -0.32
C SER A 258 25.11 5.74 -0.93
N ILE A 259 23.86 6.00 -0.52
CA ILE A 259 22.72 5.90 -1.45
C ILE A 259 22.33 7.32 -1.84
N SER A 260 23.10 7.91 -2.75
CA SER A 260 22.55 8.92 -3.65
C SER A 260 21.88 8.14 -4.78
N LEU A 261 20.57 7.91 -4.65
CA LEU A 261 19.77 7.47 -5.79
C LEU A 261 19.70 8.65 -6.75
N LYS A 262 20.63 8.68 -7.71
CA LYS A 262 20.43 9.44 -8.94
C LYS A 262 19.14 8.91 -9.59
N GLN A 263 18.22 9.85 -9.74
CA GLN A 263 17.01 9.76 -10.50
C GLN A 263 17.39 9.59 -11.98
N GLU A 264 17.49 8.36 -12.47
CA GLU A 264 17.54 8.09 -13.90
C GLU A 264 16.11 7.91 -14.41
N GLY A 265 15.71 8.83 -15.29
CA GLY A 265 14.45 8.76 -16.02
C GLY A 265 14.42 7.51 -16.87
N LEU A 266 13.28 6.84 -16.85
CA LEU A 266 12.94 5.82 -17.83
C LEU A 266 12.75 6.54 -19.17
N ASP A 267 13.77 6.45 -20.04
CA ASP A 267 13.65 6.75 -21.45
C ASP A 267 12.88 5.60 -22.13
N ASN A 268 11.88 5.95 -22.94
CA ASN A 268 11.06 5.00 -23.68
C ASN A 268 11.80 4.64 -24.97
N GLY A 269 12.76 3.74 -24.86
CA GLY A 269 13.41 3.10 -26.00
C GLY A 269 13.64 1.65 -25.68
N ASP A 270 12.64 0.79 -25.94
CA ASP A 270 12.79 -0.60 -26.37
C ASP A 270 11.43 -1.33 -26.34
N THR A 271 10.56 -1.00 -27.30
CA THR A 271 9.51 -1.93 -27.76
C THR A 271 10.10 -2.76 -28.90
N MET A 272 10.71 -3.89 -28.56
CA MET A 272 11.09 -4.92 -29.53
C MET A 272 9.82 -5.56 -30.12
N ASN A 273 9.48 -5.18 -31.35
CA ASN A 273 8.46 -5.81 -32.18
C ASN A 273 9.14 -6.87 -33.07
N PRO A 274 8.80 -8.16 -33.00
CA PRO A 274 9.58 -9.21 -33.63
C PRO A 274 9.07 -9.53 -35.02
N PHE A 275 9.28 -8.66 -36.01
CA PHE A 275 9.19 -9.05 -37.43
C PHE A 275 10.16 -8.25 -38.30
N VAL A 276 10.86 -9.01 -39.14
CA VAL A 276 11.70 -8.63 -40.31
C VAL A 276 13.21 -8.55 -40.06
N ASN A 277 13.88 -9.54 -40.66
CA ASN A 277 15.32 -9.69 -40.82
C ASN A 277 15.89 -8.80 -41.95
N ASP A 278 17.17 -8.46 -41.76
CA ASP A 278 18.27 -8.34 -42.74
C ASP A 278 18.74 -6.91 -43.16
N PRO A 279 20.02 -6.53 -42.95
CA PRO A 279 20.57 -5.24 -43.33
C PRO A 279 21.31 -5.29 -44.68
N GLY A 280 20.72 -4.66 -45.71
CA GLY A 280 21.32 -4.49 -47.04
C GLY A 280 21.54 -3.02 -47.42
N LYS A 281 22.80 -2.58 -47.33
CA LYS A 281 23.50 -1.48 -48.05
C LYS A 281 22.71 -0.32 -48.71
N SER A 282 23.11 0.90 -48.31
CA SER A 282 23.45 2.10 -49.12
C SER A 282 22.42 2.74 -50.08
N LYS A 283 22.16 4.04 -49.93
CA LYS A 283 22.88 5.13 -50.66
C LYS A 283 22.38 6.52 -50.26
N LYS A 284 23.33 7.46 -50.25
CA LYS A 284 23.19 8.91 -50.17
C LYS A 284 22.58 9.43 -51.50
N GLY A 285 21.64 10.36 -51.44
CA GLY A 285 21.10 11.07 -52.59
C GLY A 285 20.63 12.47 -52.18
N GLU A 286 21.22 13.49 -52.79
CA GLU A 286 20.93 14.92 -52.65
C GLU A 286 19.69 15.34 -53.48
N GLY A 287 19.18 16.54 -53.16
CA GLY A 287 18.19 17.29 -53.94
C GLY A 287 16.79 17.24 -53.32
N GLU A 288 15.95 18.27 -53.32
CA GLU A 288 15.99 19.70 -53.67
C GLU A 288 14.65 20.24 -53.12
N THR A 289 14.61 21.46 -52.56
CA THR A 289 13.40 22.00 -51.94
C THR A 289 12.49 22.64 -52.97
N ASP A 290 11.25 22.15 -53.10
CA ASP A 290 10.19 22.85 -53.82
C ASP A 290 9.00 23.19 -52.90
N SER A 291 8.76 24.49 -52.78
CA SER A 291 7.63 25.10 -52.09
C SER A 291 6.39 25.15 -53.00
N VAL A 292 5.25 24.64 -52.54
CA VAL A 292 3.95 24.84 -53.22
C VAL A 292 3.01 25.64 -52.33
N LYS A 293 2.62 26.83 -52.83
CA LYS A 293 1.60 27.73 -52.28
C LYS A 293 0.21 27.16 -52.50
N VAL A 294 -0.62 27.12 -51.46
CA VAL A 294 -2.06 26.84 -51.55
C VAL A 294 -2.84 28.15 -51.65
N LYS A 295 -3.58 28.35 -52.75
CA LYS A 295 -4.62 29.39 -52.90
C LYS A 295 -5.97 28.78 -52.53
N GLY A 296 -6.60 29.29 -51.47
CA GLY A 296 -8.01 28.99 -51.15
C GLY A 296 -8.91 30.16 -51.55
N THR A 297 -9.99 29.88 -52.28
CA THR A 297 -11.08 30.82 -52.59
C THR A 297 -12.32 30.40 -51.82
N VAL A 298 -12.89 31.33 -51.05
CA VAL A 298 -14.14 31.19 -50.29
C VAL A 298 -15.32 31.47 -51.22
N ARG A 299 -16.37 30.64 -51.18
CA ARG A 299 -17.69 30.97 -51.73
C ARG A 299 -18.68 31.13 -50.58
N THR A 300 -19.25 32.33 -50.49
CA THR A 300 -20.51 32.59 -49.80
C THR A 300 -21.64 32.18 -50.73
N ASP A 301 -22.65 31.50 -50.21
CA ASP A 301 -24.06 31.88 -50.40
C ASP A 301 -24.98 30.81 -49.78
N ARG A 302 -25.92 31.31 -48.97
CA ARG A 302 -26.93 30.58 -48.20
C ARG A 302 -28.29 31.07 -48.70
N PRO A 303 -29.30 30.20 -48.86
CA PRO A 303 -30.68 30.65 -48.78
C PRO A 303 -31.36 30.14 -47.51
N GLN A 304 -32.24 30.99 -47.00
CA GLN A 304 -33.20 30.77 -45.92
C GLN A 304 -34.39 29.96 -46.45
N VAL A 305 -34.87 28.94 -45.72
CA VAL A 305 -36.09 28.91 -44.89
C VAL A 305 -35.92 27.76 -43.89
#